data_AF-A0A259ILY6-F1
#
_entry.id   AF-A0A259ILY6-F1
#
_cell.length_a   1.000
_cell.length_b   1.000
_cell.length_c   1.000
_cell.angle_alpha   90.00
_cell.angle_beta   90.00
_cell.angle_gamma   90.00
#
_symmetry.space_group_name_H-M   'P 1'
#
loop_
_entity.id
_entity.type
_entity.pdbx_description
1 polymer ?
#
loop_
_entity_poly.entity_id
_entity_poly.type
_entity_poly.pdbx_seq_one_letter_code
_entity_poly.pdbx_strand_id
1 'polypeptide(L)' 'MDTTLTVVLGIVAMLLPLVVGRLVWKRFDQYFGRNDEAYMDSLEYFLKKIGFTILIAFILLWLGISLVFSGSPNY' A
#
# COMPACT_ATOMS: atom_id res chain seq x y z
N MET A 1 3.78 -17.45 -18.70
CA MET A 1 4.06 -16.00 -18.94
C MET A 1 5.44 -15.86 -19.54
N ASP A 2 5.68 -14.85 -20.38
CA ASP A 2 7.03 -14.45 -20.77
C ASP A 2 7.79 -14.02 -19.50
N THR A 3 9.03 -14.49 -19.32
CA THR A 3 9.87 -14.15 -18.17
C THR A 3 10.04 -12.64 -18.02
N THR A 4 10.08 -11.91 -19.13
CA THR A 4 10.12 -10.45 -19.18
C THR A 4 8.89 -9.82 -18.51
N LEU A 5 7.70 -10.36 -18.80
CA LEU A 5 6.44 -9.87 -18.26
C LEU A 5 6.33 -10.13 -16.75
N THR A 6 6.77 -11.31 -16.29
CA THR A 6 6.83 -11.62 -14.85
C THR A 6 7.77 -10.68 -14.09
N VAL A 7 8.94 -10.37 -14.66
CA VAL A 7 9.90 -9.43 -14.06
C VAL A 7 9.31 -8.02 -13.96
N VAL A 8 8.67 -7.53 -15.03
CA VAL A 8 8.02 -6.21 -15.03
C VAL A 8 6.90 -6.15 -13.97
N LEU A 9 6.04 -7.16 -13.91
CA LEU A 9 4.98 -7.23 -12.90
C LEU A 9 5.54 -7.30 -11.48
N GLY A 10 6.64 -8.01 -11.25
CA GLY A 10 7.32 -8.08 -9.96
C GLY A 10 7.81 -6.71 -9.49
N ILE A 11 8.46 -5.95 -10.39
CA ILE A 11 8.92 -4.57 -10.09
C ILE A 11 7.72 -3.68 -9.76
N VAL A 12 6.65 -3.73 -10.58
CA VAL A 12 5.44 -2.95 -10.32
C VAL A 12 4.80 -3.34 -8.99
N ALA A 13 4.71 -4.62 -8.68
CA ALA A 13 4.15 -5.12 -7.42
C ALA A 13 4.95 -4.67 -6.19
N MET A 14 6.26 -4.47 -6.31
CA MET A 14 7.10 -3.94 -5.22
C MET A 14 7.00 -2.41 -5.08
N LEU A 15 6.94 -1.67 -6.20
CA LEU A 15 6.94 -0.21 -6.19
C LEU A 15 5.57 0.39 -5.88
N LEU A 16 4.49 -0.25 -6.34
CA LEU A 16 3.13 0.26 -6.22
C LEU A 16 2.68 0.46 -4.75
N PRO A 17 2.94 -0.47 -3.81
CA PRO A 17 2.64 -0.27 -2.39
C PRO A 17 3.33 0.95 -1.78
N LEU A 18 4.56 1.27 -2.21
CA LEU A 18 5.32 2.42 -1.71
C LEU A 18 4.69 3.74 -2.16
N VAL A 19 4.35 3.83 -3.45
CA VAL A 19 3.75 5.03 -4.04
C VAL A 19 2.35 5.26 -3.47
N VAL A 20 1.52 4.22 -3.42
CA VAL A 20 0.16 4.32 -2.90
C VAL A 20 0.15 4.53 -1.39
N GLY A 21 1.03 3.88 -0.64
CA GLY A 21 1.20 4.11 0.80
C GLY A 21 1.53 5.57 1.11
N ARG A 22 2.44 6.19 0.33
CA ARG A 22 2.74 7.63 0.46
C ARG A 22 1.53 8.52 0.13
N LEU A 23 0.75 8.14 -0.87
CA LEU A 23 -0.47 8.87 -1.29
C LEU A 23 -1.55 8.80 -0.21
N VAL A 24 -1.77 7.61 0.35
CA VAL A 24 -2.66 7.37 1.49
C VAL A 24 -2.21 8.20 2.69
N TRP A 25 -0.92 8.18 3.03
CA TRP A 25 -0.39 8.95 4.15
C TRP A 25 -0.70 10.45 4.02
N LYS A 26 -0.49 11.02 2.84
CA LYS A 26 -0.78 12.44 2.57
C LYS A 26 -2.28 12.76 2.59
N ARG A 27 -3.11 11.87 2.06
CA ARG A 27 -4.56 12.10 1.98
C ARG A 27 -5.29 11.72 3.27
N PHE A 28 -4.68 10.96 4.16
CA PHE A 28 -5.28 10.53 5.42
C PHE A 28 -5.76 11.72 6.25
N ASP A 29 -4.93 12.77 6.31
CA ASP A 29 -5.23 14.00 7.04
C ASP A 29 -6.45 14.73 6.47
N GLN A 30 -6.64 14.69 5.15
CA GLN A 30 -7.81 15.26 4.50
C GLN A 30 -9.11 14.51 4.84
N TYR A 31 -9.04 13.18 5.00
CA TYR A 31 -10.23 12.37 5.31
C TYR A 31 -10.55 12.30 6.81
N PHE A 32 -9.53 12.33 7.66
CA PHE A 32 -9.67 12.06 9.10
C PHE A 32 -9.21 13.20 10.02
N GLY A 33 -8.53 14.22 9.50
CA GLY A 33 -7.88 15.27 10.29
C GLY A 33 -8.82 16.21 11.05
N ARG A 34 -10.12 16.21 10.77
CA ARG A 34 -11.17 16.99 11.49
C ARG A 34 -10.88 18.50 11.68
N ASN A 35 -9.83 19.05 11.05
CA ASN A 35 -9.27 20.38 11.34
C ASN A 35 -8.92 20.60 12.82
N ASP A 36 -8.62 19.54 13.56
CA ASP A 36 -8.26 19.60 14.97
C ASP A 36 -6.80 19.17 15.12
N GLU A 37 -5.92 20.16 15.28
CA GLU A 37 -4.48 19.96 15.38
C GLU A 37 -4.10 19.15 16.64
N ALA A 38 -4.82 19.32 17.75
CA ALA A 38 -4.54 18.60 18.99
C ALA A 38 -4.93 17.12 18.88
N TYR A 39 -6.03 16.82 18.19
CA TYR A 39 -6.40 15.44 17.86
C TYR A 39 -5.41 14.79 16.90
N MET A 40 -4.95 15.53 15.88
CA MET A 40 -4.00 15.03 14.89
C MET A 40 -2.61 14.72 15.45
N ASP A 41 -2.20 15.39 16.53
CA ASP A 41 -0.93 15.14 17.22
C ASP A 41 -1.01 14.02 18.29
N SER A 42 -2.20 13.40 18.45
CA SER A 42 -2.38 12.31 19.41
C SER A 42 -1.74 10.99 18.94
N LEU A 43 -1.25 10.21 19.90
CA LEU A 43 -0.71 8.87 19.64
C LEU A 43 -1.75 7.96 18.95
N GLU A 44 -3.02 8.07 19.34
CA GLU A 44 -4.12 7.30 18.74
C GLU A 44 -4.27 7.63 17.25
N TYR A 45 -4.23 8.92 16.90
CA TYR A 45 -4.32 9.35 15.50
C TYR A 45 -3.12 8.86 14.68
N PHE A 46 -1.91 8.96 15.25
CA PHE A 46 -0.70 8.45 14.62
C PHE A 46 -0.76 6.94 14.38
N LEU A 47 -1.17 6.16 15.38
CA LEU A 47 -1.34 4.71 15.27
C LEU A 47 -2.40 4.34 14.22
N LYS A 48 -3.50 5.09 14.15
CA LYS A 48 -4.53 4.90 13.13
C LYS A 48 -3.99 5.18 11.72
N LYS A 49 -3.23 6.27 11.56
CA LYS A 49 -2.63 6.68 10.28
C LYS A 49 -1.60 5.68 9.77
N ILE A 50 -0.71 5.22 10.64
CA ILE A 50 0.30 4.22 10.28
C ILE A 50 -0.32 2.85 10.03
N GLY A 51 -1.27 2.43 10.87
CA GLY A 51 -1.98 1.16 10.70
C GLY A 51 -2.75 1.12 9.38
N PHE A 52 -3.46 2.19 9.03
CA PHE A 52 -4.18 2.27 7.76
C PHE A 52 -3.23 2.26 6.55
N THR A 53 -2.11 2.98 6.64
CA THR A 53 -1.11 3.03 5.58
C THR A 53 -0.46 1.66 5.35
N ILE A 54 -0.07 0.97 6.43
CA ILE A 54 0.49 -0.39 6.37
C ILE A 54 -0.55 -1.36 5.82
N LEU A 55 -1.80 -1.28 6.26
CA LEU A 55 -2.87 -2.17 5.79
C LEU A 55 -3.07 -2.04 4.27
N ILE A 56 -3.16 -0.81 3.75
CA ILE A 56 -3.32 -0.61 2.30
C ILE A 56 -2.08 -1.08 1.54
N ALA A 57 -0.88 -0.73 2.00
CA ALA A 57 0.36 -1.17 1.36
C ALA A 57 0.45 -2.70 1.34
N PHE A 58 0.06 -3.37 2.42
CA PHE A 58 0.07 -4.83 2.54
C PHE A 58 -0.95 -5.49 1.58
N ILE A 59 -2.17 -4.96 1.49
CA ILE A 59 -3.18 -5.45 0.55
C ILE A 59 -2.67 -5.31 -0.90
N LEU A 60 -2.08 -4.18 -1.26
CA LEU A 60 -1.55 -3.95 -2.61
C LEU A 60 -0.37 -4.86 -2.92
N LEU A 61 0.51 -5.09 -1.95
CA LEU A 61 1.62 -6.03 -2.10
C LEU A 61 1.07 -7.45 -2.30
N TRP A 62 0.09 -7.86 -1.49
CA TRP A 62 -0.53 -9.18 -1.59
C TRP A 62 -1.21 -9.38 -2.96
N LEU A 63 -1.97 -8.40 -3.43
CA LEU A 63 -2.59 -8.45 -4.76
C LEU A 63 -1.54 -8.48 -5.88
N GLY A 64 -0.50 -7.65 -5.78
CA GLY A 64 0.59 -7.61 -6.76
C GLY A 64 1.34 -8.94 -6.84
N ILE A 65 1.68 -9.54 -5.70
CA ILE A 65 2.32 -10.85 -5.62
C ILE A 65 1.39 -11.93 -6.16
N SER A 66 0.12 -11.93 -5.77
CA SER A 66 -0.86 -12.91 -6.28
C SER A 66 -1.00 -12.84 -7.80
N LEU A 67 -0.98 -11.63 -8.37
CA LEU A 67 -0.98 -11.42 -9.82
C LEU A 67 0.29 -12.00 -10.47
N VAL A 68 1.47 -11.70 -9.93
CA VAL A 68 2.76 -12.21 -10.43
C VAL A 68 2.79 -13.74 -10.46
N PHE A 69 2.25 -14.40 -9.43
CA PHE A 69 2.27 -15.86 -9.31
C PHE A 69 1.07 -16.56 -9.96
N SER A 70 -0.01 -15.85 -10.32
CA SER A 70 -1.21 -16.46 -10.94
C SER A 70 -0.97 -17.06 -12.33
N GLY A 71 0.07 -16.64 -13.05
CA GLY A 71 0.48 -17.25 -14.32
C GLY A 71 1.76 -18.07 -14.25
N SER A 72 2.21 -18.43 -13.03
CA SER A 72 3.22 -19.47 -12.83
C SER A 72 2.61 -20.83 -13.18
N PRO A 73 3.25 -21.65 -14.01
CA PRO A 73 2.73 -22.96 -14.27
C PRO A 73 2.76 -23.82 -13.00
N ASN A 74 1.65 -24.50 -12.72
CA ASN A 74 1.54 -25.49 -11.65
C ASN A 74 2.27 -26.76 -12.10
N TYR A 75 3.57 -26.88 -11.81
CA TYR A 75 4.30 -28.14 -11.89
C TYR A 75 4.95 -28.41 -10.54
#